data_AF-A0A1S1M0M8-F1
#
_entry.id   AF-A0A1S1M0M8-F1
#
_cell.length_a   1.000
_cell.length_b   1.000
_cell.length_c   1.000
_cell.angle_alpha   90.00
_cell.angle_beta   90.00
_cell.angle_gamma   90.00
#
_symmetry.space_group_name_H-M   'P 1'
#
loop_
_entity.id
_entity.type
_entity.pdbx_description
1 polymer ?
#
loop_
_entity_poly.entity_id
_entity_poly.type
_entity_poly.pdbx_seq_one_letter_code
_entity_poly.pdbx_strand_id
1 'polypeptide(L)' 'MPDITNPLLEELKVPRDVLERLTPQESALLLGLLRKATRAHRKSLDRATDDLLKVLPRILRPAARKILFGR' A
#
# COMPACT_ATOMS: atom_id res chain seq x y z
N MET A 1 -24.03 14.32 19.00
CA MET A 1 -22.64 14.13 18.54
C MET A 1 -22.43 12.66 18.26
N PRO A 2 -21.99 12.30 17.04
CA PRO A 2 -20.73 11.56 16.96
C PRO A 2 -19.90 12.00 15.74
N ASP A 3 -18.75 12.60 15.97
CA ASP A 3 -17.70 12.71 14.95
C ASP A 3 -16.51 11.90 15.47
N ILE A 4 -16.61 10.58 15.27
CA ILE A 4 -15.46 9.70 15.37
C ILE A 4 -15.05 9.52 13.92
N THR A 5 -14.20 10.42 13.46
CA THR A 5 -13.65 10.46 12.12
C THR A 5 -13.14 9.06 11.77
N ASN A 6 -13.93 8.31 11.00
CA ASN A 6 -13.64 6.92 10.69
C ASN A 6 -12.37 6.92 9.81
N PRO A 7 -11.22 6.41 10.30
CA PRO A 7 -9.95 6.54 9.60
C PRO A 7 -9.94 5.86 8.23
N LEU A 8 -10.90 4.96 7.97
CA LEU A 8 -11.14 4.38 6.64
C LEU A 8 -11.76 5.35 5.63
N LEU A 9 -12.55 6.32 6.08
CA LEU A 9 -13.20 7.31 5.20
C LEU A 9 -12.18 8.26 4.56
N GLU A 10 -11.11 8.61 5.27
CA GLU A 10 -10.05 9.46 4.71
C GLU A 10 -9.21 8.71 3.65
N GLU A 11 -8.99 7.41 3.83
CA GLU A 11 -8.04 6.64 3.03
C GLU A 11 -8.67 6.03 1.76
N LEU A 12 -9.99 5.74 1.74
CA LEU A 12 -10.57 4.87 0.70
C LEU A 12 -11.27 5.55 -0.48
N LYS A 13 -11.61 6.85 -0.47
CA LYS A 13 -12.18 7.62 -1.61
C LYS A 13 -13.27 6.91 -2.49
N VAL A 14 -13.95 5.86 -2.01
CA VAL A 14 -15.03 5.12 -2.70
C VAL A 14 -15.94 4.43 -1.65
N PRO A 15 -17.13 3.93 -2.04
CA PRO A 15 -18.43 4.56 -1.82
C PRO A 15 -18.85 4.61 -0.34
N ARG A 16 -19.26 5.79 0.12
CA ARG A 16 -19.66 6.08 1.52
C ARG A 16 -20.74 5.15 2.07
N ASP A 17 -21.65 4.68 1.21
CA ASP A 17 -22.83 3.90 1.59
C ASP A 17 -22.50 2.54 2.24
N VAL A 18 -21.34 1.97 1.90
CA VAL A 18 -20.87 0.70 2.50
C VAL A 18 -20.13 0.97 3.81
N LEU A 19 -19.40 2.08 3.89
CA LEU A 19 -18.63 2.48 5.07
C LEU A 19 -19.51 2.93 6.24
N GLU A 20 -20.66 3.55 5.97
CA GLU A 20 -21.64 3.95 7.00
C GLU A 20 -22.39 2.75 7.62
N ARG A 21 -22.42 1.61 6.92
CA ARG A 21 -23.06 0.37 7.40
C ARG A 21 -22.12 -0.53 8.18
N LEU A 22 -20.81 -0.25 8.16
CA LEU A 22 -19.80 -1.05 8.83
C LEU A 22 -19.72 -0.68 10.30
N THR A 23 -19.75 -1.70 11.16
CA THR A 23 -19.46 -1.51 12.58
C THR A 23 -17.99 -1.09 12.76
N PRO A 24 -17.62 -0.47 13.90
CA PRO A 24 -16.23 -0.14 14.20
C PRO A 24 -15.28 -1.36 14.15
N GLN A 25 -15.79 -2.55 14.49
CA GLN A 25 -15.03 -3.80 14.48
C GLN A 25 -14.75 -4.29 13.05
N GLU A 26 -15.76 -4.29 12.18
CA GLU A 26 -15.60 -4.68 10.77
C GLU A 26 -14.73 -3.69 10.00
N SER A 27 -14.86 -2.40 10.32
CA SER A 27 -13.98 -1.33 9.84
C SER A 27 -12.52 -1.60 10.20
N ALA A 28 -12.24 -1.91 11.48
CA ALA A 28 -10.87 -2.24 11.90
C ALA A 28 -10.30 -3.46 11.18
N LEU A 29 -11.14 -4.48 10.92
CA LEU A 29 -10.76 -5.68 10.18
C LEU A 29 -10.42 -5.35 8.72
N LEU A 30 -11.27 -4.59 8.03
CA LEU A 30 -11.01 -4.13 6.66
C LEU A 30 -9.75 -3.27 6.56
N LEU A 31 -9.54 -2.38 7.53
CA LEU A 31 -8.31 -1.57 7.61
C LEU A 31 -7.08 -2.45 7.78
N GLY A 32 -7.16 -3.48 8.61
CA GLY A 32 -6.09 -4.47 8.79
C GLY A 32 -5.77 -5.21 7.50
N LEU A 33 -6.80 -5.66 6.77
CA LEU A 33 -6.65 -6.33 5.48
C LEU A 33 -6.06 -5.41 4.41
N LEU A 34 -6.55 -4.18 4.32
CA LEU A 34 -6.04 -3.16 3.40
C LEU A 34 -4.55 -2.89 3.66
N ARG A 35 -4.18 -2.63 4.91
CA ARG A 35 -2.77 -2.39 5.30
C ARG A 35 -1.89 -3.59 4.98
N LYS A 36 -2.38 -4.81 5.20
CA LYS A 36 -1.65 -6.04 4.87
C LYS A 36 -1.46 -6.17 3.36
N ALA A 37 -2.51 -5.93 2.58
CA ALA A 37 -2.47 -5.97 1.11
C ALA A 37 -1.51 -4.91 0.55
N THR A 38 -1.58 -3.66 1.05
CA THR A 38 -0.68 -2.57 0.64
C THR A 38 0.78 -2.89 0.96
N ARG A 39 1.07 -3.43 2.14
CA ARG A 39 2.43 -3.87 2.51
C ARG A 39 2.92 -5.01 1.63
N ALA A 40 2.06 -6.00 1.35
CA ALA A 40 2.39 -7.12 0.48
C ALA A 40 2.66 -6.65 -0.96
N HIS A 41 1.84 -5.74 -1.48
CA HIS A 41 1.98 -5.17 -2.80
C HIS A 41 3.28 -4.37 -2.93
N ARG A 42 3.57 -3.48 -1.96
CA ARG A 42 4.84 -2.73 -1.93
C ARG A 42 6.05 -3.65 -1.88
N LYS A 43 6.01 -4.69 -1.04
CA LYS A 43 7.08 -5.70 -0.97
C LYS A 43 7.23 -6.47 -2.29
N SER A 44 6.13 -6.74 -2.99
CA SER A 44 6.14 -7.38 -4.31
C SER A 44 6.80 -6.48 -5.36
N LEU A 45 6.49 -5.18 -5.35
CA LEU A 45 7.11 -4.20 -6.25
C LEU A 45 8.61 -4.03 -5.98
N ASP A 46 9.00 -3.97 -4.71
CA ASP A 46 10.41 -3.87 -4.33
C ASP A 46 11.18 -5.14 -4.78
N ARG A 47 10.59 -6.33 -4.63
CA ARG A 47 11.17 -7.59 -5.15
C ARG A 47 11.29 -7.61 -6.67
N ALA A 48 10.25 -7.20 -7.39
CA ALA A 48 10.29 -7.12 -8.84
C ALA A 48 11.37 -6.14 -9.33
N THR A 49 11.53 -5.02 -8.63
CA THR A 49 12.61 -4.04 -8.87
C THR A 49 13.98 -4.67 -8.64
N ASP A 50 14.17 -5.40 -7.54
CA ASP A 50 15.41 -6.12 -7.25
C ASP A 50 15.72 -7.17 -8.33
N ASP A 51 14.72 -7.92 -8.77
CA ASP A 51 14.88 -8.96 -9.79
C ASP A 51 15.26 -8.38 -11.17
N LEU A 52 14.64 -7.26 -11.58
CA LEU A 52 15.05 -6.53 -12.78
C LEU A 52 16.50 -6.06 -12.70
N LEU A 53 16.92 -5.56 -11.53
CA LEU A 53 18.29 -5.07 -11.33
C LEU A 53 19.32 -6.20 -11.22
N LYS A 54 18.92 -7.45 -10.93
CA LYS A 54 19.85 -8.58 -10.88
C LYS A 54 20.48 -8.88 -12.24
N VAL A 55 19.78 -8.58 -13.33
CA VAL A 55 20.28 -8.72 -14.71
C VAL A 55 21.48 -7.78 -14.95
N LEU A 56 21.56 -6.67 -14.21
CA LEU A 56 22.67 -5.73 -14.31
C LEU A 56 23.89 -6.19 -13.47
N PRO A 57 25.11 -5.83 -13.92
CA PRO A 57 26.31 -5.96 -13.12
C PRO A 57 26.14 -5.29 -11.77
N ARG A 58 26.61 -5.95 -10.70
CA ARG A 58 26.37 -5.53 -9.31
C ARG A 58 26.76 -4.07 -9.02
N ILE A 59 27.77 -3.56 -9.72
CA ILE A 59 28.29 -2.21 -9.58
C ILE A 59 27.34 -1.13 -10.14
N LEU A 60 26.51 -1.47 -11.14
CA LEU A 60 25.58 -0.55 -11.80
C LEU A 60 24.19 -0.55 -11.18
N ARG A 61 23.84 -1.57 -10.37
CA ARG A 61 22.53 -1.69 -9.73
C ARG A 61 22.07 -0.44 -8.96
N PRO A 62 22.88 0.22 -8.12
CA PRO A 62 22.42 1.41 -7.40
C PRO A 62 22.14 2.60 -8.34
N ALA A 63 22.97 2.79 -9.37
CA ALA A 63 22.75 3.84 -10.37
C ALA A 63 21.48 3.57 -11.20
N ALA A 64 21.30 2.34 -11.67
CA ALA A 64 20.13 1.93 -12.43
C ALA A 64 18.85 2.02 -11.60
N ARG A 65 18.89 1.69 -10.29
CA ARG A 65 17.75 1.87 -9.38
C ARG A 65 17.31 3.33 -9.33
N LYS A 66 18.28 4.23 -9.19
CA LYS A 66 18.03 5.68 -9.11
C LYS A 66 17.47 6.23 -10.42
N ILE A 67 17.96 5.75 -11.57
CA ILE A 67 17.50 6.19 -12.90
C ILE A 67 16.09 5.66 -13.21
N LEU A 68 15.84 4.37 -12.98
CA LEU A 68 14.60 3.71 -13.42
C LEU A 68 13.44 3.90 -12.44
N PHE A 69 13.72 4.06 -11.14
CA PHE A 69 12.69 4.06 -10.09
C PHE A 69 12.75 5.29 -9.17
N GLY A 70 13.68 6.23 -9.38
CA GLY A 70 13.74 7.49 -8.63
C GLY A 70 14.05 7.35 -7.13
N ARG A 71 14.57 6.19 -6.69
CA ARG A 71 14.94 5.89 -5.30
C ARG A 71 16.44 5.73 -5.10
#